data_AF-A0A1Z9U0Y1-F1
#
_entry.id   AF-A0A1Z9U0Y1-F1
#
_cell.length_a   1.000
_cell.length_b   1.000
_cell.length_c   1.000
_cell.angle_alpha   90.00
_cell.angle_beta   90.00
_cell.angle_gamma   90.00
#
_symmetry.space_group_name_H-M   'P 1'
#
loop_
_entity.id
_entity.type
_entity.pdbx_description
1 polymer ?
#
loop_
_entity_poly.entity_id
_entity_poly.type
_entity_poly.pdbx_seq_one_letter_code
_entity_poly.pdbx_strand_id
1 'polypeptide(L)'
;MSKKPLTISDEAKVQMPMKTVASLIALVAIGTWAYFGINEKLNQHSTKLELFEKDLQHNTEFRIKYPRGELGQSSGEAELFMLVEHIAGLLDELEVEVKSMRNNAVNIEFLQERTKKLTEDVEKLIRNGNGHQ
;
A
#
# COMPACT_ATOMS: atom_id res chain seq x y z
N MET A 1 -12.97 69.59 -62.62
CA MET A 1 -12.13 68.38 -62.84
C MET A 1 -12.91 67.18 -62.32
N SER A 2 -13.16 66.20 -63.20
CA SER A 2 -14.04 65.05 -62.96
C SER A 2 -13.40 64.01 -62.02
N LYS A 3 -14.08 63.62 -60.94
CA LYS A 3 -13.67 62.51 -60.06
C LYS A 3 -14.01 61.19 -60.75
N LYS A 4 -13.04 60.56 -61.40
CA LYS A 4 -13.16 59.17 -61.87
C LYS A 4 -13.16 58.22 -60.67
N PRO A 5 -14.11 57.27 -60.57
CA PRO A 5 -14.04 56.21 -59.57
C PRO A 5 -12.86 55.28 -59.86
N LEU A 6 -12.15 54.83 -58.82
CA LEU A 6 -11.13 53.79 -58.91
C LEU A 6 -11.81 52.48 -59.33
N THR A 7 -11.67 52.13 -60.61
CA THR A 7 -12.09 50.83 -61.13
C THR A 7 -11.07 49.79 -60.65
N ILE A 8 -11.35 49.15 -59.51
CA ILE A 8 -10.62 47.95 -59.10
C ILE A 8 -11.10 46.85 -60.04
N SER A 9 -10.23 46.41 -60.95
CA SER A 9 -10.46 45.21 -61.75
C SER A 9 -10.62 44.03 -60.80
N ASP A 10 -11.66 43.20 -60.96
CA ASP A 10 -11.83 41.92 -60.25
C ASP A 10 -10.67 40.94 -60.53
N GLU A 11 -9.83 41.24 -61.54
CA GLU A 11 -8.55 40.59 -61.82
C GLU A 11 -7.36 41.46 -61.43
N ALA A 12 -7.44 42.18 -60.32
CA ALA A 12 -6.23 42.54 -59.60
C ALA A 12 -5.58 41.23 -59.12
N LYS A 13 -4.85 40.53 -60.02
CA LYS A 13 -3.86 39.53 -59.65
C LYS A 13 -2.93 40.25 -58.69
N VAL A 14 -3.18 40.08 -57.40
CA VAL A 14 -2.36 40.56 -56.31
C VAL A 14 -1.01 39.87 -56.50
N GLN A 15 -0.15 40.45 -57.32
CA GLN A 15 1.25 40.05 -57.51
C GLN A 15 2.01 40.49 -56.26
N MET A 16 1.61 39.97 -55.11
CA MET A 16 2.49 40.00 -53.97
C MET A 16 3.68 39.09 -54.27
N PRO A 17 4.91 39.49 -53.92
CA PRO A 17 6.07 38.63 -54.08
C PRO A 17 5.80 37.32 -53.35
N MET A 18 5.81 36.19 -54.07
CA MET A 18 5.49 34.87 -53.50
C MET A 18 6.37 34.54 -52.27
N LYS A 19 7.57 35.13 -52.19
CA LYS A 19 8.48 35.05 -51.04
C LYS A 19 7.90 35.70 -49.77
N THR A 20 7.19 36.82 -49.88
CA THR A 20 6.56 37.51 -48.75
C THR A 20 5.34 36.74 -48.23
N VAL A 21 4.56 36.16 -49.15
CA VAL A 21 3.43 35.28 -48.79
C VAL A 21 3.94 34.02 -48.11
N ALA A 22 4.98 33.38 -48.67
CA ALA A 22 5.61 32.22 -48.07
C ALA A 22 6.22 32.50 -46.68
N SER A 23 6.85 33.67 -46.49
CA SER A 23 7.40 34.04 -45.17
C SER A 23 6.32 34.28 -44.12
N LEU A 24 5.19 34.89 -44.51
CA LEU A 24 4.04 35.08 -43.64
C LEU A 24 3.43 33.74 -43.22
N ILE A 25 3.25 32.81 -44.17
CA ILE A 25 2.74 31.46 -43.88
C ILE A 25 3.70 30.73 -42.94
N ALA A 26 5.02 30.78 -43.19
CA ALA A 26 6.01 30.13 -42.34
C ALA A 26 6.02 30.70 -40.91
N LEU A 27 5.89 32.02 -40.75
CA LEU A 27 5.82 32.67 -39.45
C LEU A 27 4.58 32.24 -38.68
N VAL A 28 3.41 32.26 -39.33
CA VAL A 28 2.15 31.82 -38.71
C VAL A 28 2.19 30.34 -38.34
N ALA A 29 2.79 29.49 -39.19
CA ALA A 29 2.95 28.06 -38.91
C ALA A 29 3.80 27.80 -37.67
N ILE A 30 4.97 28.46 -37.55
CA ILE A 30 5.84 28.34 -36.38
C ILE A 30 5.16 28.88 -35.12
N GLY A 31 4.47 30.02 -35.22
CA GLY A 31 3.75 30.62 -34.09
C GLY A 31 2.63 29.72 -33.58
N THR A 32 1.86 29.11 -34.50
CA THR A 32 0.78 28.18 -34.15
C THR A 32 1.33 26.89 -33.53
N TRP A 33 2.41 26.33 -34.09
CA TRP A 33 3.07 25.14 -33.54
C TRP A 33 3.63 25.39 -32.14
N ALA A 34 4.33 26.51 -31.92
CA ALA A 34 4.87 26.87 -30.62
C ALA A 34 3.75 27.13 -29.59
N TYR A 35 2.69 27.83 -29.98
CA TYR A 35 1.55 28.10 -29.12
C TYR A 35 0.87 26.81 -28.65
N PHE A 36 0.56 25.89 -29.56
CA PHE A 36 -0.06 24.61 -29.18
C PHE A 36 0.88 23.73 -28.37
N GLY A 37 2.17 23.67 -28.70
CA GLY A 37 3.15 22.91 -27.93
C GLY A 37 3.29 23.40 -26.47
N ILE A 38 3.30 24.72 -26.26
CA ILE A 38 3.35 25.31 -24.91
C ILE A 38 2.03 25.05 -24.16
N ASN A 39 0.88 25.24 -24.80
CA ASN A 39 -0.42 25.03 -24.15
C ASN A 39 -0.63 23.56 -23.75
N GLU A 40 -0.23 22.62 -24.60
CA GLU A 40 -0.31 21.19 -24.27
C GLU A 40 0.54 20.87 -23.04
N LYS A 41 1.79 21.37 -22.99
CA LYS A 41 2.67 21.18 -21.83
C LYS A 41 2.12 21.83 -20.57
N LEU A 42 1.58 23.05 -20.68
CA LEU A 42 0.98 23.74 -19.56
C LEU A 42 -0.21 22.96 -18.99
N ASN A 43 -1.06 22.42 -19.86
CA ASN A 43 -2.19 21.59 -19.44
C ASN A 43 -1.73 20.29 -18.75
N GLN A 44 -0.72 19.61 -19.31
CA GLN A 44 -0.11 18.42 -18.68
C GLN A 44 0.44 18.73 -17.28
N HIS A 45 1.15 19.86 -17.14
CA HIS A 45 1.67 20.30 -15.85
C HIS A 45 0.56 20.67 -14.86
N SER A 46 -0.49 21.34 -15.33
CA SER A 46 -1.65 21.72 -14.51
C SER A 46 -2.34 20.48 -13.93
N THR A 47 -2.64 19.48 -14.77
CA THR A 47 -3.24 18.22 -14.30
C THR A 47 -2.34 17.49 -13.32
N LYS A 48 -1.02 17.47 -13.57
CA LYS A 48 -0.06 16.83 -12.68
C LYS A 48 0.01 17.52 -11.31
N LEU A 49 -0.04 18.85 -11.28
CA LEU A 49 -0.07 19.61 -10.03
C LEU A 49 -1.35 19.37 -9.25
N GLU A 50 -2.51 19.35 -9.92
CA GLU A 50 -3.78 19.04 -9.26
C GLU A 50 -3.77 17.63 -8.63
N LEU A 51 -3.22 16.65 -9.35
CA LEU A 51 -3.06 15.30 -8.81
C LEU A 51 -2.13 15.27 -7.59
N PHE A 52 -0.99 15.96 -7.66
CA PHE A 52 -0.08 16.07 -6.53
C PHE A 52 -0.70 16.77 -5.32
N GLU A 53 -1.49 17.81 -5.53
CA GLU A 53 -2.18 18.49 -4.45
C GLU A 53 -3.18 17.56 -3.76
N LYS A 54 -3.97 16.81 -4.55
CA LYS A 54 -4.87 15.77 -4.02
C LYS A 54 -4.09 14.71 -3.24
N ASP A 55 -2.99 14.20 -3.79
CA ASP A 55 -2.17 13.18 -3.14
C ASP A 55 -1.61 13.68 -1.80
N LEU A 56 -1.17 14.94 -1.71
CA LEU A 56 -0.68 15.54 -0.48
C LEU A 56 -1.78 15.74 0.56
N GLN A 57 -2.97 16.17 0.13
CA GLN A 57 -4.15 16.28 1.00
C GLN A 57 -4.55 14.91 1.54
N HIS A 58 -4.72 13.91 0.67
CA HIS A 58 -5.04 12.53 1.06
C HIS A 58 -3.96 11.91 1.96
N ASN A 59 -2.67 12.18 1.70
CA ASN A 59 -1.58 11.71 2.57
C ASN A 59 -1.66 12.34 3.96
N THR A 60 -1.93 13.64 4.04
CA THR A 60 -2.10 14.35 5.31
C THR A 60 -3.33 13.83 6.06
N GLU A 61 -4.44 13.64 5.36
CA GLU A 61 -5.65 13.03 5.93
C GLU A 61 -5.39 11.62 6.44
N PHE A 62 -4.71 10.78 5.66
CA PHE A 62 -4.29 9.44 6.08
C PHE A 62 -3.50 9.49 7.37
N ARG A 63 -2.47 10.34 7.42
CA ARG A 63 -1.58 10.45 8.58
C ARG A 63 -2.29 10.92 9.86
N ILE A 64 -3.34 11.73 9.72
CA ILE A 64 -4.11 12.25 10.85
C ILE A 64 -5.20 11.26 11.28
N LYS A 65 -5.98 10.74 10.34
CA LYS A 65 -7.17 9.94 10.62
C LYS A 65 -6.83 8.47 10.89
N TYR A 66 -5.73 7.93 10.34
CA TYR A 66 -5.41 6.50 10.44
C TYR A 66 -5.10 6.08 11.89
N PRO A 67 -4.23 6.79 12.64
CA PRO A 67 -4.03 6.49 14.06
C PRO A 67 -5.27 6.72 14.93
N ARG A 68 -6.24 7.50 14.43
CA ARG A 68 -7.48 7.83 15.14
C ARG A 68 -8.61 6.86 14.84
N GLY A 69 -8.45 5.95 13.88
CA GLY A 69 -9.53 5.06 13.43
C GLY A 69 -10.69 5.81 12.76
N GLU A 70 -10.47 7.05 12.32
CA GLU A 70 -11.48 7.89 11.65
C GLU A 70 -11.52 7.68 10.13
N LEU A 71 -10.48 7.04 9.57
CA LEU A 71 -10.61 6.40 8.26
C LEU A 71 -11.46 5.16 8.47
N GLY A 72 -12.62 5.13 7.84
CA GLY A 72 -13.50 3.96 7.90
C GLY A 72 -12.73 2.69 7.54
N GLN A 73 -13.18 1.56 8.08
CA GLN A 73 -12.45 0.30 7.94
C GLN A 73 -12.29 -0.07 6.47
N SER A 74 -11.05 -0.06 5.98
CA SER A 74 -10.76 -0.57 4.65
C SER A 74 -10.96 -2.09 4.64
N SER A 75 -11.30 -2.69 3.49
CA SER A 75 -11.46 -4.14 3.39
C SER A 75 -10.22 -4.90 3.88
N GLY A 76 -9.02 -4.34 3.69
CA GLY A 76 -7.78 -4.90 4.20
C GLY A 76 -7.65 -4.83 5.72
N GLU A 77 -8.17 -3.78 6.37
CA GLU A 77 -8.20 -3.72 7.84
C GLU A 77 -9.16 -4.75 8.42
N ALA A 78 -10.31 -4.99 7.78
CA ALA A 78 -11.24 -6.04 8.21
C ALA A 78 -10.62 -7.45 8.14
N GLU A 79 -9.84 -7.74 7.09
CA GLU A 79 -9.07 -8.99 6.98
C GLU A 79 -7.98 -9.08 8.06
N LEU A 80 -7.26 -7.99 8.34
CA LEU A 80 -6.27 -7.95 9.42
C LEU A 80 -6.91 -8.18 10.80
N PHE A 81 -8.08 -7.59 11.07
CA PHE A 81 -8.82 -7.85 12.31
C PHE A 81 -9.22 -9.32 12.44
N MET A 82 -9.69 -9.95 11.35
CA MET A 82 -10.03 -11.38 11.35
C MET A 82 -8.81 -12.25 11.64
N LEU A 83 -7.65 -11.92 11.05
CA LEU A 83 -6.40 -12.64 11.29
C LEU A 83 -5.94 -12.48 12.74
N VAL A 84 -6.03 -11.27 13.30
CA VAL A 84 -5.67 -10.99 14.69
C VAL A 84 -6.56 -11.77 15.65
N GLU A 85 -7.88 -11.80 15.40
CA GLU A 85 -8.83 -12.57 16.20
C GLU A 85 -8.52 -14.07 16.15
N HIS A 86 -8.21 -14.60 14.96
CA HIS A 86 -7.83 -16.00 14.81
C HIS A 86 -6.54 -16.34 15.58
N ILE A 87 -5.53 -15.46 15.52
CA ILE A 87 -4.27 -15.64 16.25
C ILE A 87 -4.51 -15.57 17.77
N ALA A 88 -5.39 -14.69 18.24
CA ALA A 88 -5.76 -14.61 19.65
C ALA A 88 -6.38 -15.93 20.14
N GLY A 89 -7.30 -16.52 19.37
CA GLY A 89 -7.87 -17.83 19.70
C GLY A 89 -6.82 -18.95 19.75
N LEU A 90 -5.87 -18.97 18.81
CA LEU A 90 -4.76 -19.93 18.83
C LEU A 90 -3.84 -19.75 20.04
N LEU A 91 -3.62 -18.51 20.48
CA LEU A 91 -2.83 -18.22 21.69
C LEU A 91 -3.51 -18.75 22.95
N ASP A 92 -4.84 -18.61 23.06
CA ASP A 92 -5.61 -19.13 24.18
C ASP A 92 -5.56 -20.67 24.23
N GLU A 93 -5.70 -21.34 23.09
CA GLU A 93 -5.56 -22.79 22.97
C GLU A 93 -4.16 -23.26 23.39
N LEU A 94 -3.12 -22.56 22.92
CA LEU A 94 -1.74 -22.83 23.29
C LEU A 94 -1.51 -22.64 24.79
N GLU A 95 -2.09 -21.61 25.41
CA GLU A 95 -1.97 -21.38 26.85
C GLU A 95 -2.56 -22.55 27.65
N VAL A 96 -3.71 -23.08 27.24
CA VAL A 96 -4.34 -24.26 27.86
C VAL A 96 -3.45 -25.49 27.72
N GLU A 97 -2.91 -25.74 26.52
CA GLU A 97 -2.02 -26.87 26.28
C GLU A 97 -0.74 -26.78 27.14
N VAL A 98 -0.10 -25.61 27.20
CA VAL A 98 1.08 -25.36 28.02
C VAL A 98 0.80 -25.60 29.51
N LYS A 99 -0.35 -25.14 30.01
CA LYS A 99 -0.77 -25.41 31.40
C LYS A 99 -0.96 -26.90 31.65
N SER A 100 -1.58 -27.62 30.72
CA SER A 100 -1.76 -29.07 30.79
C SER A 100 -0.41 -29.81 30.80
N MET A 101 0.50 -29.46 29.90
CA MET A 101 1.85 -30.02 29.84
C MET A 101 2.62 -29.80 31.15
N ARG A 102 2.52 -28.62 31.76
CA ARG A 102 3.16 -28.33 33.04
C ARG A 102 2.63 -29.23 34.15
N ASN A 103 1.31 -29.42 34.23
CA ASN A 103 0.70 -30.30 35.22
C ASN A 103 1.11 -31.76 35.00
N ASN A 104 1.17 -32.20 33.73
CA ASN A 104 1.64 -33.54 33.38
C ASN A 104 3.11 -33.75 33.77
N ALA A 105 3.99 -32.78 33.53
CA ALA A 105 5.39 -32.85 33.93
C ALA A 105 5.54 -33.02 35.45
N VAL A 106 4.83 -32.23 36.25
CA VAL A 106 4.84 -32.35 37.72
C VAL A 106 4.32 -33.71 38.18
N ASN A 107 3.24 -34.22 37.57
CA ASN A 107 2.70 -35.53 37.89
C ASN A 107 3.67 -36.66 37.54
N ILE A 108 4.37 -36.55 36.41
CA ILE A 108 5.39 -37.52 36.00
C ILE A 108 6.56 -37.52 36.98
N GLU A 109 7.08 -36.36 37.38
CA GLU A 109 8.15 -36.25 38.38
C GLU A 109 7.75 -36.92 39.70
N PHE A 110 6.53 -36.67 40.16
CA PHE A 110 5.99 -37.29 41.36
C PHE A 110 5.86 -38.82 41.26
N LEU A 111 5.36 -39.33 40.13
CA LEU A 111 5.26 -40.77 39.87
C LEU A 111 6.64 -41.42 39.79
N GLN A 112 7.61 -40.75 39.17
CA GLN A 112 9.00 -41.21 39.12
C GLN A 112 9.59 -41.33 40.53
N GLU A 113 9.40 -40.33 41.40
CA GLU A 113 9.90 -40.40 42.78
C GLU A 113 9.26 -41.53 43.59
N ARG A 114 7.94 -41.71 43.47
CA ARG A 114 7.23 -42.83 44.11
C ARG A 114 7.71 -44.19 43.61
N THR A 115 7.95 -44.30 42.31
CA THR A 115 8.44 -45.54 41.70
C THR A 115 9.84 -45.86 42.21
N LYS A 116 10.73 -44.86 42.34
CA LYS A 116 12.07 -45.04 42.96
C LYS A 116 11.96 -45.56 44.39
N LYS A 117 11.14 -44.94 45.23
CA LYS A 117 10.92 -45.40 46.63
C LYS A 117 10.38 -46.82 46.67
N LEU A 118 9.41 -47.14 45.81
CA LEU A 118 8.85 -48.50 45.71
C LEU A 118 9.92 -49.52 45.31
N THR A 119 10.79 -49.19 44.34
CA THR A 119 11.91 -50.05 43.95
C THR A 119 12.88 -50.26 45.11
N GLU A 120 13.26 -49.21 45.83
CA GLU A 120 14.13 -49.31 47.01
C GLU A 120 13.52 -50.20 48.11
N ASP A 121 12.21 -50.05 48.37
CA ASP A 121 11.52 -50.84 49.39
C ASP A 121 11.40 -52.32 48.99
N VAL A 122 11.13 -52.60 47.71
CA VAL A 122 11.18 -53.96 47.16
C VAL A 122 12.58 -54.57 47.30
N GLU A 123 13.65 -53.82 46.98
CA GLU A 123 15.02 -54.30 47.17
C GLU A 123 15.36 -54.60 48.63
N LYS A 124 14.92 -53.76 49.57
CA LYS A 124 15.11 -54.02 51.01
C LYS A 124 14.38 -55.29 51.45
N LEU A 125 13.15 -55.52 50.97
CA LEU A 125 12.39 -56.73 51.26
C LEU A 125 13.10 -57.99 50.74
N ILE A 126 13.62 -57.95 49.50
CA ILE A 126 14.39 -59.07 48.93
C ILE A 126 15.68 -59.34 49.72
N ARG A 127 16.44 -58.29 50.08
CA ARG A 127 17.66 -58.45 50.88
C ARG A 127 17.39 -59.04 52.27
N ASN A 128 16.33 -58.58 52.94
CA ASN A 128 15.95 -59.07 54.26
C ASN A 128 15.37 -60.49 54.21
N GLY A 129 14.67 -60.86 53.13
CA GLY A 129 14.13 -62.21 52.92
C GLY A 129 15.20 -63.26 52.63
N ASN A 130 16.33 -62.87 52.03
CA ASN A 130 17.45 -63.77 51.73
C ASN A 130 18.42 -64.01 52.91
N GLY A 131 18.16 -63.44 54.10
CA GLY A 131 18.96 -63.64 55.32
C GLY A 131 18.59 -64.87 56.16
N HIS A 132 17.66 -65.71 55.68
CA HIS A 132 17.22 -66.93 56.34
C HIS A 132 17.40 -68.16 55.44
N GLN A 133 18.64 -68.43 55.00
CA GLN A 133 19.13 -69.77 54.65
C GLN A 133 20.61 -69.89 54.99
#